data_AF-A0A2G9UZD3-F1
#
_entry.id   AF-A0A2G9UZD3-F1
#
_cell.length_a   1.000
_cell.length_b   1.000
_cell.length_c   1.000
_cell.angle_alpha   90.00
_cell.angle_beta   90.00
_cell.angle_gamma   90.00
#
_symmetry.space_group_name_H-M   'P 1'
#
loop_
_entity.id
_entity.type
_entity.pdbx_description
1 polymer ?
#
loop_
_entity_poly.entity_id
_entity_poly.type
_entity_poly.pdbx_seq_one_letter_code
_entity_poly.pdbx_strand_id
1 'polypeptide(L)'
;MTGVLCDKKIPERLKSKVYRAVIRPVAMYGAECWPTTKEIEVHLGVMETKMLRWTAGITLLDRIRNDTVRNHFGVAPIADKMREARLRWYGHIPRLRRQRT
;
A
#
# COMPACT_ATOMS: atom_id res chain seq x y z
N MET A 1 2.21 2.58 -16.71
CA MET A 1 2.71 2.74 -15.33
C MET A 1 4.04 2.04 -15.06
N THR A 2 4.27 0.88 -15.67
CA THR A 2 5.51 0.10 -15.51
C THR A 2 6.77 0.89 -15.87
N GLY A 3 6.72 1.72 -16.94
CA GLY A 3 7.85 2.59 -17.31
C GLY A 3 8.31 3.52 -16.19
N VAL A 4 7.38 4.16 -15.47
CA VAL A 4 7.72 5.14 -14.41
C VAL A 4 8.35 4.48 -13.18
N LEU A 5 7.94 3.25 -12.87
CA LEU A 5 8.42 2.52 -11.70
C LEU A 5 9.73 1.79 -11.97
N CYS A 6 9.91 1.29 -13.19
CA CYS A 6 11.09 0.55 -13.61
C CYS A 6 12.23 1.44 -14.12
N ASP A 7 11.96 2.69 -14.50
CA ASP A 7 13.01 3.59 -14.97
C ASP A 7 13.96 3.99 -13.82
N LYS A 8 15.25 3.73 -14.02
CA LYS A 8 16.32 4.08 -13.06
C LYS A 8 16.58 5.59 -12.99
N LYS A 9 16.21 6.35 -14.03
CA LYS A 9 16.38 7.82 -14.09
C LYS A 9 15.39 8.55 -13.20
N ILE A 10 14.30 7.88 -12.81
CA ILE A 10 13.26 8.50 -12.00
C ILE A 10 13.65 8.43 -10.52
N PRO A 11 13.65 9.58 -9.81
CA PRO A 11 14.01 9.59 -8.41
C PRO A 11 13.03 8.76 -7.58
N GLU A 12 13.56 8.04 -6.59
CA GLU A 12 12.77 7.15 -5.73
C GLU A 12 11.63 7.86 -5.03
N ARG A 13 11.82 9.13 -4.65
CA ARG A 13 10.75 9.98 -4.08
C ARG A 13 9.52 10.06 -4.98
N LEU A 14 9.70 10.11 -6.31
CA LEU A 14 8.57 10.13 -7.25
C LEU A 14 7.92 8.75 -7.32
N LYS A 15 8.72 7.67 -7.35
CA LYS A 15 8.21 6.29 -7.30
C LYS A 15 7.40 6.04 -6.01
N SER A 16 7.86 6.54 -4.87
CA SER A 16 7.14 6.50 -3.59
C SER A 16 5.79 7.22 -3.68
N LYS A 17 5.74 8.39 -4.34
CA LYS A 17 4.48 9.12 -4.55
C LYS A 17 3.53 8.33 -5.45
N VAL A 18 4.01 7.80 -6.57
CA VAL A 18 3.21 6.96 -7.47
C VAL A 18 2.67 5.73 -6.75
N TYR A 19 3.51 5.08 -5.94
CA TYR A 19 3.08 3.94 -5.13
C TYR A 19 1.94 4.32 -4.17
N ARG A 20 2.10 5.40 -3.41
CA ARG A 20 1.07 5.85 -2.45
C ARG A 20 -0.21 6.33 -3.12
N ALA A 21 -0.11 7.01 -4.26
CA ALA A 21 -1.24 7.69 -4.89
C ALA A 21 -2.03 6.79 -5.85
N VAL A 22 -1.37 5.81 -6.48
CA VAL A 22 -2.00 5.01 -7.54
C VAL A 22 -2.01 3.53 -7.18
N ILE A 23 -0.85 2.97 -6.85
CA ILE A 23 -0.71 1.52 -6.66
C ILE A 23 -1.46 1.06 -5.40
N ARG A 24 -1.23 1.74 -4.28
CA ARG A 24 -1.81 1.35 -2.99
C ARG A 24 -3.34 1.44 -2.98
N PRO A 25 -3.99 2.52 -3.46
CA PRO A 25 -5.45 2.56 -3.53
C PRO A 25 -6.03 1.46 -4.42
N VAL A 26 -5.37 1.15 -5.55
CA VAL A 26 -5.79 0.05 -6.44
C VAL A 26 -5.69 -1.29 -5.74
N ALA A 27 -4.59 -1.55 -5.03
CA ALA A 27 -4.42 -2.80 -4.28
C ALA A 27 -5.38 -2.96 -3.10
N MET A 28 -5.84 -1.85 -2.52
CA MET A 28 -6.82 -1.84 -1.42
C MET A 28 -8.25 -1.60 -1.92
N TYR A 29 -8.50 -1.63 -3.24
CA TYR A 29 -9.83 -1.41 -3.77
C TYR A 29 -10.79 -2.49 -3.26
N GLY A 30 -11.89 -2.08 -2.65
CA GLY A 30 -12.84 -3.00 -2.01
C GLY A 30 -12.44 -3.52 -0.63
N ALA A 31 -11.29 -3.12 -0.08
CA ALA A 31 -10.85 -3.52 1.26
C ALA A 31 -11.80 -3.08 2.39
N GLU A 32 -12.67 -2.11 2.13
CA GLU A 32 -13.74 -1.67 3.05
C GLU A 32 -14.83 -2.72 3.23
N CYS A 33 -15.04 -3.58 2.22
CA CYS A 33 -16.10 -4.60 2.18
C CYS A 33 -15.57 -6.03 2.28
N TRP A 34 -14.24 -6.23 2.26
CA TRP A 34 -13.66 -7.56 2.37
C TRP A 34 -13.79 -8.11 3.80
N PRO A 35 -14.21 -9.39 3.98
CA PRO A 35 -13.99 -10.07 5.25
C PRO A 35 -12.49 -10.10 5.48
N THR A 36 -12.04 -9.52 6.58
CA THR A 36 -10.60 -9.34 6.85
C THR A 36 -10.01 -10.68 7.28
N THR A 37 -9.72 -11.54 6.31
CA THR A 37 -8.92 -12.73 6.57
C THR A 37 -7.46 -12.31 6.68
N LYS A 38 -6.75 -12.87 7.66
CA LYS A 38 -5.29 -12.67 7.80
C LYS A 38 -4.55 -13.00 6.51
N GLU A 39 -5.08 -13.93 5.72
CA GLU A 39 -4.55 -14.33 4.43
C GLU A 39 -4.48 -13.16 3.43
N ILE A 40 -5.53 -12.34 3.35
CA ILE A 40 -5.53 -11.19 2.44
C ILE A 40 -4.50 -10.15 2.87
N GLU A 41 -4.39 -9.87 4.17
CA GLU A 41 -3.39 -8.93 4.70
C GLU A 41 -1.96 -9.42 4.40
N VAL A 42 -1.71 -10.72 4.53
CA VAL A 42 -0.42 -11.35 4.16
C VAL A 42 -0.16 -11.24 2.66
N HIS A 43 -1.12 -11.59 1.81
CA HIS A 43 -0.96 -11.52 0.35
C HIS A 43 -0.67 -10.09 -0.12
N LEU A 44 -1.39 -9.10 0.40
CA LEU A 44 -1.13 -7.69 0.10
C LEU A 44 0.22 -7.22 0.62
N GLY A 45 0.65 -7.67 1.80
CA GLY A 45 1.98 -7.38 2.34
C GLY A 45 3.12 -7.97 1.48
N VAL A 46 2.94 -9.18 0.96
CA VAL A 46 3.87 -9.81 0.02
C VAL A 46 3.91 -9.03 -1.30
N MET A 47 2.74 -8.65 -1.83
CA MET A 47 2.63 -7.83 -3.04
C MET A 47 3.35 -6.48 -2.87
N GLU A 48 3.09 -5.74 -1.78
CA GLU A 48 3.75 -4.47 -1.47
C GLU A 48 5.27 -4.64 -1.45
N THR A 49 5.77 -5.62 -0.71
CA THR A 49 7.21 -5.86 -0.57
C THR A 49 7.87 -6.21 -1.91
N LYS A 50 7.24 -7.10 -2.69
CA LYS A 50 7.74 -7.53 -4.00
C LYS A 50 7.82 -6.36 -4.97
N MET A 51 6.79 -5.51 -5.00
CA MET A 51 6.74 -4.33 -5.85
C MET A 51 7.79 -3.30 -5.45
N LEU A 52 7.90 -2.95 -4.17
CA LEU A 52 8.88 -1.96 -3.70
C LEU A 52 10.32 -2.42 -4.00
N ARG A 53 10.64 -3.70 -3.74
CA ARG A 53 11.93 -4.28 -4.10
C ARG A 53 12.22 -4.18 -5.59
N TRP A 54 11.26 -4.55 -6.43
CA TRP A 54 11.42 -4.47 -7.88
C TRP A 54 11.66 -3.02 -8.34
N THR A 55 10.96 -2.04 -7.76
CA THR A 55 11.14 -0.62 -8.12
C THR A 55 12.48 -0.03 -7.68
N ALA A 56 13.06 -0.54 -6.60
CA ALA A 56 14.39 -0.18 -6.13
C ALA A 56 15.50 -1.03 -6.77
N GLY A 57 15.17 -2.05 -7.57
CA GLY A 57 16.14 -3.00 -8.11
C GLY A 57 16.79 -3.89 -7.04
N ILE A 58 16.16 -4.01 -5.86
CA ILE A 58 16.67 -4.82 -4.75
C ILE A 58 16.32 -6.28 -5.00
N THR A 59 17.35 -7.12 -4.99
CA THR A 59 17.29 -8.55 -5.16
C THR A 59 17.32 -9.28 -3.81
N LEU A 60 17.13 -10.59 -3.84
CA LEU A 60 17.28 -11.44 -2.65
C LEU A 60 18.74 -11.49 -2.15
N LEU A 61 19.72 -11.27 -3.04
CA LEU A 61 21.14 -11.31 -2.70
C LEU A 61 21.57 -10.15 -1.80
N ASP A 62 20.87 -9.02 -1.89
CA ASP A 62 21.16 -7.84 -1.08
C ASP A 62 20.84 -8.04 0.41
N ARG A 63 20.09 -9.10 0.75
CA ARG A 63 19.70 -9.48 2.14
C ARG A 63 19.10 -8.32 2.95
N ILE A 64 18.48 -7.35 2.26
CA ILE A 64 17.87 -6.18 2.90
C ILE A 64 16.52 -6.58 3.52
N ARG A 65 16.32 -6.21 4.78
CA ARG A 65 15.06 -6.44 5.50
C ARG A 65 13.90 -5.67 4.85
N ASN A 66 12.70 -6.26 4.88
CA ASN A 66 11.50 -5.66 4.30
C ASN A 66 11.20 -4.28 4.90
N ASP A 67 11.46 -4.10 6.19
CA ASP A 67 11.20 -2.84 6.90
C ASP A 67 12.14 -1.73 6.45
N THR A 68 13.41 -2.06 6.15
CA THR A 68 14.35 -1.13 5.56
C THR A 68 13.87 -0.68 4.18
N VAL A 69 13.37 -1.61 3.35
CA VAL A 69 12.78 -1.27 2.04
C VAL A 69 11.58 -0.33 2.23
N ARG A 70 10.67 -0.60 3.18
CA ARG A 70 9.52 0.29 3.44
C ARG A 70 9.95 1.67 3.91
N ASN A 71 10.92 1.75 4.81
CA ASN A 71 11.46 3.01 5.33
C ASN A 71 12.10 3.84 4.22
N HIS A 72 12.81 3.18 3.31
CA HIS A 72 13.42 3.82 2.14
C HIS A 72 12.39 4.54 1.26
N PHE A 73 11.22 3.93 1.03
CA PHE A 73 10.10 4.55 0.32
C PHE A 73 9.22 5.46 1.22
N GLY A 74 9.48 5.50 2.53
CA GLY A 74 8.67 6.16 3.55
C GLY A 74 7.24 5.62 3.65
N VAL A 75 7.04 4.36 3.28
CA VAL A 75 5.75 3.72 3.07
C VAL A 75 5.36 2.95 4.32
N ALA A 76 4.25 3.34 4.96
CA ALA A 76 3.66 2.55 6.06
C ALA A 76 3.12 1.20 5.55
N PRO A 77 3.12 0.12 6.36
CA PRO A 77 2.59 -1.18 5.94
C PRO A 77 1.17 -1.10 5.36
N ILE A 78 0.91 -1.85 4.28
CA ILE A 78 -0.42 -1.87 3.65
C ILE A 78 -1.54 -2.32 4.60
N ALA A 79 -1.24 -3.24 5.54
CA ALA A 79 -2.20 -3.70 6.55
C ALA A 79 -2.68 -2.56 7.46
N ASP A 80 -1.77 -1.66 7.86
CA ASP A 80 -2.14 -0.49 8.68
C ASP A 80 -3.03 0.46 7.89
N LYS A 81 -2.76 0.62 6.60
CA LYS A 81 -3.59 1.45 5.71
C LYS A 81 -4.97 0.85 5.44
N MET A 82 -5.08 -0.47 5.34
CA MET A 82 -6.37 -1.15 5.29
C MET A 82 -7.17 -0.92 6.58
N ARG A 83 -6.51 -1.04 7.74
CA ARG A 83 -7.14 -0.78 9.04
C ARG A 83 -7.65 0.66 9.13
N GLU A 84 -6.85 1.63 8.69
CA GLU A 84 -7.25 3.04 8.63
C GLU A 84 -8.47 3.26 7.72
N ALA A 85 -8.49 2.64 6.52
CA ALA A 85 -9.60 2.74 5.58
C ALA A 85 -10.90 2.18 6.18
N ARG A 86 -10.84 1.02 6.84
CA ARG A 86 -12.00 0.44 7.54
C ARG A 86 -12.51 1.34 8.65
N LEU A 87 -11.62 1.88 9.49
CA LEU A 87 -12.02 2.81 10.56
C LEU A 87 -12.69 4.07 10.00
N ARG A 88 -12.20 4.58 8.86
CA ARG A 88 -12.82 5.69 8.16
C ARG A 88 -14.23 5.35 7.65
N TRP A 89 -14.41 4.15 7.10
CA TRP A 89 -15.72 3.63 6.66
C TRP A 89 -16.68 3.46 7.85
N TYR A 90 -16.26 2.81 8.94
CA TYR A 90 -17.06 2.69 10.16
C TYR A 90 -17.47 4.05 10.71
N GLY A 91 -16.58 5.04 10.70
CA GLY A 91 -16.91 6.41 11.10
C GLY A 91 -17.84 7.15 10.13
N HIS A 92 -17.98 6.70 8.88
CA HIS A 92 -18.92 7.26 7.92
C HIS A 92 -20.37 6.82 8.20
N ILE A 93 -20.57 5.58 8.66
CA ILE A 93 -21.91 5.01 8.94
C ILE A 93 -22.76 5.88 9.89
N PRO A 94 -22.23 6.39 11.03
CA PRO A 94 -22.98 7.29 11.91
C PRO A 94 -23.25 8.68 11.32
N ARG A 95 -22.36 9.18 10.44
CA ARG A 95 -22.50 10.51 9.82
C ARG A 95 -23.59 10.54 8.76
N LEU A 96 -23.78 9.43 8.05
CA LEU A 96 -24.86 9.28 7.07
C LEU A 96 -26.25 9.27 7.74
N ARG A 97 -26.38 8.68 8.94
CA ARG A 97 -27.65 8.68 9.70
C ARG A 97 -28.08 10.07 10.18
N ARG A 98 -27.15 11.00 10.37
CA ARG A 98 -27.42 12.34 10.94
C ARG A 98 -27.89 13.38 9.91
N GLN A 99 -27.77 13.09 8.61
CA GLN A 99 -28.19 13.96 7.51
C GLN A 99 -29.55 13.55 6.89
N ARG A 100 -30.14 12.44 7.35
CA ARG A 100 -31.43 11.92 6.85
C ARG A 100 -32.62 12.16 7.80
N THR A 101 -32.40 12.88 8.89
CA THR A 101 -33.43 13.45 9.80
C THR A 101 -33.38 14.95 9.70
#